data_AF-A0A7L3WBA1-F1
#
_entry.id   AF-A0A7L3WBA1-F1
#
_cell.length_a   1.000
_cell.length_b   1.000
_cell.length_c   1.000
_cell.angle_alpha   90.00
_cell.angle_beta   90.00
_cell.angle_gamma   90.00
#
_symmetry.space_group_name_H-M   'P 1'
#
loop_
_entity.id
_entity.type
_entity.pdbx_description
1 polymer ?
#
loop_
_entity_poly.entity_id
_entity_poly.type
_entity_poly.pdbx_seq_one_letter_code
_entity_poly.pdbx_strand_id
1 'polypeptide(L)' 'QCLAFHDLSPQAPMLFLVVPKEPTIRLSEADDSGVSLLGHFMVVGKKRAAHLGLTDGFRTVVDEGPEGGRPVCHVHL' A
#
# COMPACT_ATOMS: atom_id res chain seq x y z
N GLN A 1 9.89 8.48 -2.20
CA GLN A 1 9.03 7.64 -3.06
C GLN A 1 8.42 6.55 -2.18
N CYS A 2 8.78 5.25 -2.20
CA CYS A 2 8.12 4.25 -1.33
C CYS A 2 9.07 3.23 -0.67
N LEU A 3 8.55 2.47 0.30
CA LEU A 3 9.13 1.28 0.92
C LEU A 3 8.10 0.13 0.85
N ALA A 4 8.57 -1.10 0.66
CA ALA A 4 7.72 -2.29 0.70
C ALA A 4 8.31 -3.32 1.67
N PHE A 5 7.51 -3.79 2.63
CA PHE A 5 7.95 -4.74 3.65
C PHE A 5 6.81 -5.65 4.10
N HIS A 6 7.17 -6.81 4.66
CA HIS A 6 6.19 -7.77 5.17
C HIS A 6 5.46 -7.22 6.38
N ASP A 7 4.16 -7.46 6.45
CA ASP A 7 3.38 -7.15 7.64
C ASP A 7 3.85 -8.03 8.81
N LEU A 8 3.89 -7.46 10.02
CA LEU A 8 4.28 -8.17 11.23
C LEU A 8 3.18 -9.11 11.75
N SER A 9 1.92 -8.91 11.34
CA SER A 9 0.74 -9.68 11.76
C SER A 9 -0.13 -10.04 10.55
N PRO A 10 0.39 -10.86 9.62
CA PRO A 10 -0.25 -11.11 8.33
C PRO A 10 -1.56 -11.88 8.47
N GLN A 11 -2.62 -11.38 7.83
CA GLN A 11 -3.95 -12.03 7.73
C GLN A 11 -4.07 -13.00 6.55
N ALA A 12 -2.99 -13.15 5.76
CA ALA A 12 -2.91 -14.05 4.62
C ALA A 12 -1.50 -14.66 4.57
N PRO A 13 -1.31 -15.82 3.90
CA PRO A 13 0.01 -16.46 3.80
C PRO A 13 1.10 -15.54 3.23
N MET A 14 0.70 -14.57 2.40
CA MET A 14 1.58 -13.55 1.87
C MET A 14 0.89 -12.18 1.92
N LEU A 15 1.30 -11.36 2.90
CA LEU A 15 0.87 -9.98 3.07
C LEU A 15 2.12 -9.09 3.19
N PHE A 16 2.13 -7.97 2.46
CA PHE A 16 3.15 -6.94 2.58
C PHE A 16 2.49 -5.58 2.39
N LEU A 17 3.12 -4.54 2.90
CA LEU A 17 2.66 -3.17 2.82
C LEU A 17 3.59 -2.37 1.91
N VAL A 18 3.04 -1.52 1.06
CA VAL A 18 3.75 -0.47 0.32
C VAL A 18 3.40 0.88 0.95
N VAL A 19 4.39 1.58 1.49
CA VAL A 19 4.21 2.87 2.18
C VAL A 19 5.04 3.97 1.53
N PRO A 20 4.57 5.24 1.53
CA PRO A 20 5.40 6.35 1.13
C PRO A 20 6.53 6.57 2.14
N LYS A 21 7.63 7.19 1.70
CA LYS A 21 8.67 7.68 2.61
C LYS A 21 8.31 9.02 3.26
N GLU A 22 7.37 9.75 2.67
CA GLU A 22 6.91 11.04 3.19
C GLU A 22 5.93 10.80 4.34
N PRO A 23 6.08 11.52 5.46
CA PRO A 23 5.24 11.34 6.62
C PRO A 23 3.86 11.91 6.33
N THR A 24 2.87 11.01 6.30
CA THR A 24 1.45 11.33 6.49
C THR A 24 0.74 11.83 5.23
N ILE A 25 0.24 10.88 4.44
CA ILE A 25 -0.78 11.13 3.40
C ILE A 25 -1.93 10.18 3.68
N ARG A 26 -3.16 10.70 3.77
CA ARG A 26 -4.38 9.89 3.66
C ARG A 26 -4.83 9.82 2.21
N LEU A 27 -5.51 8.74 1.81
CA LEU A 27 -6.03 8.67 0.46
C LEU A 27 -7.11 9.74 0.24
N SER A 28 -7.90 10.03 1.27
CA SER A 28 -8.95 11.06 1.26
C SER A 28 -8.43 12.49 1.09
N GLU A 29 -7.13 12.71 1.36
CA GLU A 29 -6.46 14.01 1.26
C GLU A 29 -5.64 14.15 -0.03
N ALA A 30 -5.60 13.11 -0.86
CA ALA A 30 -4.86 13.14 -2.12
C ALA A 30 -5.54 14.06 -3.14
N ASP A 31 -4.75 14.94 -3.76
CA ASP A 31 -5.15 15.78 -4.88
C ASP A 31 -4.42 15.38 -6.18
N ASP A 32 -4.58 16.19 -7.24
CA ASP A 32 -3.95 15.94 -8.54
C ASP A 32 -2.42 15.85 -8.46
N SER A 33 -1.78 16.49 -7.48
CA SER A 33 -0.33 16.39 -7.27
C SER A 33 0.09 14.99 -6.77
N GLY A 34 -0.82 14.27 -6.12
CA GLY A 34 -0.61 12.92 -5.59
C GLY A 34 -0.69 11.81 -6.64
N VAL A 35 -1.21 12.07 -7.84
CA VAL A 35 -1.47 11.05 -8.88
C VAL A 35 -0.21 10.25 -9.23
N SER A 36 0.92 10.93 -9.43
CA SER A 36 2.18 10.24 -9.76
C SER A 36 2.67 9.34 -8.61
N LEU A 37 2.44 9.73 -7.36
CA LEU A 37 2.85 8.96 -6.20
C LEU A 37 1.96 7.72 -6.03
N LEU A 38 0.63 7.88 -6.13
CA LEU A 38 -0.32 6.77 -6.04
C LEU A 38 -0.13 5.76 -7.18
N GLY A 39 0.12 6.23 -8.40
CA GLY A 39 0.48 5.35 -9.53
C GLY A 39 1.78 4.58 -9.25
N HIS A 40 2.77 5.24 -8.63
CA HIS A 40 4.01 4.58 -8.24
C HIS A 40 3.78 3.47 -7.19
N PHE A 41 2.81 3.61 -6.28
CA PHE A 41 2.48 2.56 -5.30
C PHE A 41 2.02 1.29 -5.99
N MET A 42 1.08 1.41 -6.94
CA MET A 42 0.56 0.24 -7.67
C MET A 42 1.68 -0.48 -8.44
N VAL A 43 2.59 0.28 -9.06
CA VAL A 43 3.73 -0.30 -9.78
C VAL A 43 4.71 -1.00 -8.84
N VAL A 44 5.01 -0.41 -7.68
CA VAL A 44 5.88 -1.02 -6.66
C VAL A 44 5.23 -2.29 -6.09
N GLY A 45 3.94 -2.25 -5.75
CA GLY A 45 3.19 -3.41 -5.27
C GLY A 45 3.22 -4.56 -6.26
N LYS A 46 2.92 -4.30 -7.53
CA LYS A 46 2.99 -5.30 -8.61
C LYS A 46 4.39 -5.89 -8.79
N LYS A 47 5.44 -5.07 -8.72
CA LYS A 47 6.84 -5.55 -8.78
C LYS A 47 7.20 -6.43 -7.59
N ARG A 48 6.75 -6.06 -6.38
CA ARG A 48 6.99 -6.85 -5.18
C ARG A 48 6.24 -8.18 -5.21
N ALA A 49 4.98 -8.18 -5.62
CA ALA A 49 4.18 -9.39 -5.80
C ALA A 49 4.86 -10.37 -6.78
N ALA A 50 5.34 -9.87 -7.92
CA ALA A 50 6.08 -10.68 -8.89
C ALA A 50 7.39 -11.25 -8.31
N HIS A 51 8.14 -10.44 -7.54
CA HIS A 51 9.37 -10.89 -6.89
C HIS A 51 9.14 -11.97 -5.83
N LEU A 52 7.96 -11.97 -5.20
CA LEU A 52 7.55 -12.99 -4.23
C LEU A 52 6.88 -14.22 -4.88
N GLY A 53 6.80 -14.26 -6.22
CA GLY A 53 6.23 -15.41 -6.94
C GLY A 53 4.70 -15.48 -6.95
N LEU A 54 4.00 -14.37 -6.71
CA LEU A 54 2.53 -14.31 -6.81
C LEU A 54 2.09 -14.28 -8.28
N THR A 55 2.05 -15.44 -8.92
CA THR A 55 1.70 -15.60 -10.35
C THR A 55 0.20 -15.80 -10.59
N ASP A 56 -0.52 -16.33 -9.61
CA ASP A 56 -1.94 -16.70 -9.76
C ASP A 56 -2.90 -15.59 -9.30
N GLY A 57 -2.36 -14.37 -9.18
CA GLY A 57 -3.08 -13.17 -8.77
C GLY A 57 -2.76 -12.72 -7.34
N PHE A 58 -3.21 -11.51 -7.02
CA PHE A 58 -3.11 -10.91 -5.70
C PHE A 58 -4.23 -9.89 -5.52
N ARG A 59 -4.53 -9.55 -4.27
CA ARG A 59 -5.44 -8.47 -3.91
C ARG A 59 -4.64 -7.27 -3.44
N THR A 60 -5.06 -6.09 -3.84
CA THR A 60 -4.56 -4.81 -3.34
C THR A 60 -5.68 -4.13 -2.57
N VAL A 61 -5.37 -3.63 -1.37
CA VAL A 61 -6.36 -3.00 -0.47
C VAL A 61 -5.79 -1.67 -0.01
N VAL A 62 -6.62 -0.64 0.00
CA VAL A 62 -6.30 0.65 0.62
C VAL A 62 -7.42 0.99 1.57
N ASP A 63 -7.11 0.97 2.85
CA ASP A 63 -8.05 1.29 3.92
C ASP A 63 -7.99 2.79 4.26
N GLU A 64 -9.13 3.40 4.55
CA GLU A 64 -9.24 4.84 4.83
C GLU A 64 -10.18 5.11 6.02
N GLY A 65 -9.71 5.95 6.95
CA GLY A 65 -10.46 6.37 8.11
C GLY A 65 -10.79 5.27 9.15
N PRO A 66 -11.54 5.63 10.21
CA PRO A 66 -11.89 4.70 11.29
C PRO A 66 -12.75 3.52 10.82
N GLU A 67 -13.72 3.79 9.94
CA GLU A 67 -14.63 2.77 9.39
C GLU A 67 -13.93 1.83 8.40
N GLY A 68 -12.84 2.28 7.76
CA GLY A 68 -11.98 1.43 6.92
C GLY A 68 -11.07 0.49 7.72
N GLY A 69 -11.19 0.44 9.05
CA GLY A 69 -10.40 -0.46 9.90
C GLY A 69 -9.01 0.08 10.24
N ARG A 70 -8.79 1.40 10.14
CA ARG A 70 -7.44 1.97 10.17
C ARG A 70 -7.21 2.97 11.32
N PRO A 71 -6.35 2.61 12.30
CA PRO A 71 -5.96 3.54 13.38
C PRO A 71 -4.76 4.44 13.02
N VAL A 72 -4.04 4.17 11.91
CA VAL A 72 -2.79 4.88 11.55
C VAL A 72 -3.03 5.82 10.35
N CYS A 73 -2.68 7.10 10.50
CA CYS A 73 -2.78 8.14 9.46
C CYS A 73 -1.64 8.08 8.42
N HIS A 74 -1.46 6.96 7.73
CA HIS A 74 -0.36 6.88 6.75
C HIS A 74 -0.64 5.90 5.64
N VAL A 75 -1.08 6.33 4.45
CA VAL A 75 -1.50 5.47 3.33
C VAL A 75 -0.54 4.29 3.10
N HIS A 76 -1.12 3.10 2.99
CA HIS A 76 -0.44 1.86 2.66
C HIS A 76 -1.28 1.10 1.65
N LEU A 77 -0.61 0.30 0.85
CA LEU A 77 -1.16 -0.49 -0.23
C LEU A 77 -0.70 -1.94 -0.14
#